data_AF-A0A956HST8-F1
#
_entry.id   AF-A0A956HST8-F1
#
_cell.length_a   1.000
_cell.length_b   1.000
_cell.length_c   1.000
_cell.angle_alpha   90.00
_cell.angle_beta   90.00
_cell.angle_gamma   90.00
#
_symmetry.space_group_name_H-M   'P 1'
#
loop_
_entity.id
_entity.type
_entity.pdbx_description
1 polymer ?
#
loop_
_entity_poly.entity_id
_entity_poly.type
_entity_poly.pdbx_seq_one_letter_code
_entity_poly.pdbx_strand_id
1 'polypeptide(L)'
;TTAVELLADFGTDRDLTGLVQASAPFERLGLDPIGPATQAPSALAKAMPPDAIGVWLMPWGDPGMLHQILDKRIPVNEIPAPFDGYAGDVIKGLHGVLGAVDKEVLMAPYLDDKGNMTLVFAASVKDEDGARAAVRQIFTAADKAFTDHIALTGTSPDHTYKVSFKKDGVKAGKFKGDLFTLTVPKDKQKDLEDAAWFVGKKPQLEVAVVVADGKLVMAMGVGQKSFMSALGKRLGKAGDGGLEAGGGLALARKLSNGCQYCVAIDPIEAAEFAFMVVANNQDDPEEVRKAAKAALAKVGKLGIDGEVALAARFGTGQGAFGFGMPKGLLFTDSDKVKALVELFKSIDEAREKAAGATAKAVSP
;
A
#
# COMPACT_ATOMS: atom_id res chain seq x y z
N THR A 1 19.97 -26.41 20.18
CA THR A 1 20.86 -25.29 20.50
C THR A 1 20.41 -24.10 19.66
N THR A 2 19.93 -23.03 20.29
CA THR A 2 19.52 -21.81 19.58
C THR A 2 20.77 -21.00 19.31
N ALA A 3 21.20 -20.90 18.05
CA ALA A 3 22.27 -20.01 17.64
C ALA A 3 21.65 -18.75 17.05
N VAL A 4 22.10 -17.57 17.50
CA VAL A 4 21.74 -16.27 16.94
C VAL A 4 23.02 -15.63 16.43
N GLU A 5 23.03 -15.22 15.17
CA GLU A 5 24.15 -14.54 14.52
C GLU A 5 23.71 -13.13 14.11
N LEU A 6 24.53 -12.14 14.44
CA LEU A 6 24.37 -10.76 14.01
C LEU A 6 25.56 -10.39 13.13
N LEU A 7 25.27 -10.02 11.88
CA LEU A 7 26.23 -9.57 10.90
C LEU A 7 25.93 -8.12 10.55
N ALA A 8 26.94 -7.27 10.56
CA ALA A 8 26.86 -5.90 10.08
C ALA A 8 28.04 -5.62 9.14
N ASP A 9 27.77 -5.07 7.97
CA ASP A 9 28.78 -4.66 6.99
C ASP A 9 28.47 -3.24 6.50
N PHE A 10 29.50 -2.40 6.45
CA PHE A 10 29.41 -1.00 6.05
C PHE A 10 30.77 -0.53 5.52
N GLY A 11 30.76 0.32 4.50
CA GLY A 11 31.96 0.95 3.96
C GLY A 11 31.62 2.04 2.97
N THR A 12 32.59 2.85 2.59
CA THR A 12 32.41 3.96 1.63
C THR A 12 32.17 3.50 0.19
N ASP A 13 32.50 2.25 -0.11
CA ASP A 13 32.38 1.63 -1.43
C ASP A 13 31.21 0.63 -1.56
N ARG A 14 30.52 0.34 -0.45
CA ARG A 14 29.50 -0.71 -0.33
C ARG A 14 28.26 -0.24 0.45
N ASP A 15 27.17 -1.00 0.37
CA ASP A 15 25.93 -0.71 1.08
C ASP A 15 26.08 -0.98 2.60
N LEU A 16 25.29 -0.29 3.43
CA LEU A 16 25.10 -0.69 4.82
C LEU A 16 24.18 -1.90 4.83
N THR A 17 24.59 -2.98 5.47
CA THR A 17 23.75 -4.16 5.65
C THR A 17 23.82 -4.63 7.10
N GLY A 18 22.67 -5.01 7.64
CA GLY A 18 22.53 -5.68 8.92
C GLY A 18 21.71 -6.95 8.72
N LEU A 19 22.15 -8.06 9.31
CA LEU A 19 21.49 -9.35 9.18
C LEU A 19 21.48 -10.05 10.53
N VAL A 20 20.29 -10.41 10.98
CA VAL A 20 20.06 -11.27 12.14
C VAL A 20 19.61 -12.62 11.65
N GLN A 21 20.33 -13.68 12.00
CA GLN A 21 19.92 -15.05 11.73
C GLN A 21 19.72 -15.80 13.03
N ALA A 22 18.72 -16.66 13.08
CA ALA A 22 18.42 -17.48 14.23
C ALA A 22 18.10 -18.91 13.80
N SER A 23 18.66 -19.89 14.49
CA SER A 23 18.25 -21.29 14.37
C SER A 23 17.14 -21.59 15.38
N ALA A 24 15.89 -21.60 14.94
CA ALA A 24 14.73 -21.88 15.77
C ALA A 24 13.60 -22.52 14.94
N PRO A 25 12.70 -23.31 15.55
CA PRO A 25 11.59 -23.94 14.86
C PRO A 25 10.46 -22.91 14.59
N PHE A 26 10.72 -21.95 13.70
CA PHE A 26 9.77 -20.89 13.32
C PHE A 26 8.46 -21.44 12.76
N GLU A 27 8.50 -22.65 12.19
CA GLU A 27 7.33 -23.42 11.77
C GLU A 27 6.30 -23.58 12.90
N ARG A 28 6.76 -23.77 14.14
CA ARG A 28 5.87 -23.93 15.32
C ARG A 28 5.18 -22.63 15.72
N LEU A 29 5.68 -21.49 15.24
CA LEU A 29 5.10 -20.18 15.49
C LEU A 29 4.11 -19.76 14.39
N GLY A 30 3.84 -20.64 13.42
CA GLY A 30 3.04 -20.30 12.24
C GLY A 30 3.73 -19.27 11.33
N LEU A 31 5.05 -19.14 11.46
CA LEU A 31 5.89 -18.33 10.57
C LEU A 31 6.46 -19.15 9.43
N ASP A 32 5.87 -20.32 9.17
CA ASP A 32 6.13 -21.07 7.96
C ASP A 32 5.80 -20.20 6.75
N PRO A 33 6.65 -20.25 5.72
CA PRO A 33 6.47 -19.37 4.60
C PRO A 33 5.30 -19.79 3.72
N ILE A 34 4.50 -18.81 3.31
CA ILE A 34 3.38 -19.03 2.37
C ILE A 34 3.91 -19.58 1.04
N GLY A 35 5.09 -19.12 0.59
CA GLY A 35 5.73 -19.57 -0.66
C GLY A 35 7.27 -19.59 -0.58
N PRO A 36 7.95 -20.10 -1.63
CA PRO A 36 9.41 -20.18 -1.67
C PRO A 36 10.04 -18.78 -1.68
N ALA A 37 11.20 -18.61 -1.04
CA ALA A 37 11.88 -17.32 -1.02
C ALA A 37 12.18 -16.81 -2.44
N THR A 38 11.83 -15.55 -2.69
CA THR A 38 12.06 -14.87 -3.96
C THR A 38 13.54 -14.58 -4.12
N GLN A 39 14.15 -15.12 -5.19
CA GLN A 39 15.57 -14.93 -5.53
C GLN A 39 15.76 -14.02 -6.74
N ALA A 40 14.81 -14.06 -7.68
CA ALA A 40 14.88 -13.35 -8.95
C ALA A 40 14.06 -12.05 -8.90
N PRO A 41 14.31 -11.11 -9.83
CA PRO A 41 13.44 -9.95 -10.03
C PRO A 41 11.98 -10.36 -10.28
N SER A 42 11.05 -9.65 -9.64
CA SER A 42 9.61 -9.89 -9.73
C SER A 42 9.01 -9.34 -11.02
N ALA A 43 8.27 -10.18 -11.75
CA ALA A 43 7.56 -9.75 -12.95
C ALA A 43 6.39 -8.83 -12.60
N LEU A 44 5.73 -9.06 -11.46
CA LEU A 44 4.69 -8.20 -10.91
C LEU A 44 5.23 -6.81 -10.59
N ALA A 45 6.34 -6.73 -9.84
CA ALA A 45 6.97 -5.45 -9.48
C ALA A 45 7.47 -4.67 -10.70
N LYS A 46 8.02 -5.34 -11.73
CA LYS A 46 8.40 -4.68 -12.99
C LYS A 46 7.23 -4.01 -13.71
N ALA A 47 6.04 -4.58 -13.62
CA ALA A 47 4.86 -4.03 -14.28
C ALA A 47 4.21 -2.87 -13.51
N MET A 48 4.47 -2.74 -12.22
CA MET A 48 3.96 -1.64 -11.41
C MET A 48 4.65 -0.32 -11.78
N PRO A 49 3.93 0.82 -11.71
CA PRO A 49 4.54 2.15 -11.77
C PRO A 49 5.69 2.30 -10.76
N PRO A 50 6.74 3.08 -11.11
CA PRO A 50 7.77 3.46 -10.14
C PRO A 50 7.18 4.41 -9.08
N ASP A 51 8.02 4.89 -8.16
CA ASP A 51 7.68 5.97 -7.22
C ASP A 51 6.58 5.55 -6.21
N ALA A 52 6.62 4.30 -5.74
CA ALA A 52 5.83 3.91 -4.58
C ALA A 52 6.52 4.39 -3.29
N ILE A 53 5.73 4.82 -2.30
CA ILE A 53 6.21 5.12 -0.94
C ILE A 53 6.97 3.93 -0.35
N GLY A 54 6.46 2.75 -0.61
CA GLY A 54 7.14 1.50 -0.35
C GLY A 54 6.50 0.36 -1.09
N VAL A 55 7.19 -0.75 -1.17
CA VAL A 55 6.69 -1.97 -1.78
C VAL A 55 6.92 -3.13 -0.83
N TRP A 56 5.86 -3.90 -0.60
CA TRP A 56 5.90 -5.17 0.13
C TRP A 56 5.59 -6.27 -0.87
N LEU A 57 6.60 -7.02 -1.26
CA LEU A 57 6.50 -8.15 -2.16
C LEU A 57 6.63 -9.44 -1.36
N MET A 58 5.70 -10.36 -1.57
CA MET A 58 5.70 -11.68 -0.95
C MET A 58 5.49 -12.76 -2.01
N PRO A 59 6.27 -13.86 -1.98
CA PRO A 59 5.96 -15.03 -2.78
C PRO A 59 4.68 -15.67 -2.25
N TRP A 60 3.89 -16.17 -3.18
CA TRP A 60 2.66 -16.88 -2.91
C TRP A 60 2.91 -18.39 -3.02
N GLY A 61 2.22 -19.16 -2.19
CA GLY A 61 2.17 -20.62 -2.28
C GLY A 61 0.78 -21.09 -1.87
N ASP A 62 0.66 -22.01 -0.92
CA ASP A 62 -0.64 -22.59 -0.59
C ASP A 62 -1.54 -21.60 0.19
N PRO A 63 -2.69 -21.14 -0.38
CA PRO A 63 -3.61 -20.25 0.31
C PRO A 63 -4.49 -20.95 1.35
N GLY A 64 -4.33 -22.25 1.61
CA GLY A 64 -5.17 -23.04 2.52
C GLY A 64 -5.36 -22.42 3.90
N MET A 65 -4.31 -21.85 4.50
CA MET A 65 -4.43 -21.14 5.79
C MET A 65 -5.26 -19.86 5.67
N LEU A 66 -5.11 -19.10 4.58
CA LEU A 66 -5.88 -17.88 4.35
C LEU A 66 -7.36 -18.18 4.12
N HIS A 67 -7.68 -19.27 3.40
CA HIS A 67 -9.05 -19.75 3.27
C HIS A 67 -9.67 -20.06 4.64
N GLN A 68 -8.95 -20.80 5.51
CA GLN A 68 -9.43 -21.09 6.86
C GLN A 68 -9.60 -19.82 7.72
N ILE A 69 -8.72 -18.83 7.56
CA ILE A 69 -8.85 -17.55 8.27
C ILE A 69 -10.09 -16.80 7.79
N LEU A 70 -10.36 -16.75 6.48
CA LEU A 70 -11.57 -16.12 5.95
C LEU A 70 -12.83 -16.78 6.51
N ASP A 71 -12.90 -18.11 6.48
CA ASP A 71 -14.05 -18.88 6.97
C ASP A 71 -14.28 -18.69 8.49
N LYS A 72 -13.21 -18.61 9.27
CA LYS A 72 -13.29 -18.47 10.75
C LYS A 72 -13.53 -17.05 11.22
N ARG A 73 -13.08 -16.04 10.47
CA ARG A 73 -13.09 -14.64 10.91
C ARG A 73 -14.34 -13.88 10.49
N ILE A 74 -15.06 -14.35 9.48
CA ILE A 74 -16.28 -13.71 9.02
C ILE A 74 -17.47 -14.57 9.48
N PRO A 75 -18.18 -14.18 10.57
CA PRO A 75 -19.29 -14.97 11.10
C PRO A 75 -20.54 -14.74 10.24
N VAL A 76 -20.58 -15.33 9.03
CA VAL A 76 -21.71 -15.17 8.09
C VAL A 76 -23.04 -15.56 8.73
N ASN A 77 -23.02 -16.57 9.60
CA ASN A 77 -24.17 -17.07 10.35
C ASN A 77 -24.71 -16.08 11.39
N GLU A 78 -23.95 -15.03 11.73
CA GLU A 78 -24.39 -13.96 12.64
C GLU A 78 -24.93 -12.73 11.88
N ILE A 79 -24.82 -12.72 10.55
CA ILE A 79 -25.32 -11.64 9.71
C ILE A 79 -26.82 -11.84 9.48
N PRO A 80 -27.68 -10.83 9.75
CA PRO A 80 -29.12 -10.96 9.52
C PRO A 80 -29.46 -11.13 8.04
N ALA A 81 -30.47 -11.95 7.74
CA ALA A 81 -31.02 -12.04 6.39
C ALA A 81 -31.60 -10.69 5.93
N PRO A 82 -31.46 -10.32 4.65
CA PRO A 82 -30.86 -11.09 3.53
C PRO A 82 -29.35 -10.86 3.35
N PHE A 83 -28.67 -10.18 4.27
CA PHE A 83 -27.27 -9.77 4.11
C PHE A 83 -26.26 -10.91 4.26
N ASP A 84 -26.66 -12.01 4.90
CA ASP A 84 -25.90 -13.26 5.00
C ASP A 84 -25.56 -13.83 3.61
N GLY A 85 -26.51 -13.83 2.69
CA GLY A 85 -26.31 -14.27 1.31
C GLY A 85 -25.24 -13.45 0.58
N TYR A 86 -25.29 -12.11 0.73
CA TYR A 86 -24.29 -11.23 0.14
C TYR A 86 -22.90 -11.42 0.75
N ALA A 87 -22.82 -11.60 2.08
CA ALA A 87 -21.56 -11.89 2.75
C ALA A 87 -20.97 -13.24 2.28
N GLY A 88 -21.81 -14.26 2.11
CA GLY A 88 -21.41 -15.54 1.54
C GLY A 88 -20.85 -15.41 0.11
N ASP A 89 -21.48 -14.59 -0.73
CA ASP A 89 -20.99 -14.31 -2.09
C ASP A 89 -19.66 -13.55 -2.10
N VAL A 90 -19.47 -12.58 -1.20
CA VAL A 90 -18.19 -11.88 -1.03
C VAL A 90 -17.11 -12.86 -0.62
N ILE A 91 -17.35 -13.71 0.38
CA ILE A 91 -16.38 -14.71 0.83
C ILE A 91 -16.03 -15.65 -0.31
N LYS A 92 -17.03 -16.22 -1.00
CA LYS A 92 -16.80 -17.10 -2.15
C LYS A 92 -15.95 -16.41 -3.24
N GLY A 93 -16.20 -15.13 -3.50
CA GLY A 93 -15.37 -14.33 -4.39
C GLY A 93 -13.93 -14.17 -3.87
N LEU A 94 -13.72 -13.93 -2.57
CA LEU A 94 -12.39 -13.88 -1.95
C LEU A 94 -11.65 -15.23 -2.09
N HIS A 95 -12.32 -16.35 -1.87
CA HIS A 95 -11.74 -17.67 -2.15
C HIS A 95 -11.34 -17.81 -3.62
N GLY A 96 -12.18 -17.33 -4.54
CA GLY A 96 -11.87 -17.31 -5.97
C GLY A 96 -10.61 -16.50 -6.31
N VAL A 97 -10.46 -15.32 -5.71
CA VAL A 97 -9.25 -14.48 -5.90
C VAL A 97 -8.02 -15.21 -5.35
N LEU A 98 -8.06 -15.71 -4.11
CA LEU A 98 -6.94 -16.43 -3.49
C LEU A 98 -6.53 -17.67 -4.30
N GLY A 99 -7.50 -18.41 -4.84
CA GLY A 99 -7.26 -19.59 -5.65
C GLY A 99 -6.65 -19.29 -7.03
N ALA A 100 -6.88 -18.09 -7.55
CA ALA A 100 -6.38 -17.64 -8.85
C ALA A 100 -4.94 -17.08 -8.80
N VAL A 101 -4.42 -16.75 -7.62
CA VAL A 101 -3.03 -16.29 -7.46
C VAL A 101 -2.05 -17.38 -7.89
N ASP A 102 -0.97 -16.95 -8.57
CA ASP A 102 0.11 -17.82 -9.05
C ASP A 102 1.30 -17.83 -8.09
N LYS A 103 2.18 -16.81 -8.16
CA LYS A 103 3.53 -16.88 -7.59
C LYS A 103 3.85 -15.80 -6.58
N GLU A 104 3.18 -14.66 -6.65
CA GLU A 104 3.56 -13.47 -5.90
C GLU A 104 2.38 -12.51 -5.74
N VAL A 105 2.40 -11.82 -4.61
CA VAL A 105 1.52 -10.71 -4.26
C VAL A 105 2.37 -9.50 -3.85
N LEU A 106 1.82 -8.33 -4.10
CA LEU A 106 2.48 -7.04 -3.88
C LEU A 106 1.51 -6.06 -3.26
N MET A 107 1.95 -5.33 -2.25
CA MET A 107 1.27 -4.13 -1.74
C MET A 107 2.17 -2.92 -1.94
N ALA A 108 1.62 -1.83 -2.47
CA ALA A 108 2.36 -0.58 -2.66
C ALA A 108 1.44 0.65 -2.49
N PRO A 109 1.76 1.59 -1.60
CA PRO A 109 1.14 2.90 -1.53
C PRO A 109 1.80 3.87 -2.53
N TYR A 110 0.99 4.68 -3.19
CA TYR A 110 1.42 5.71 -4.15
C TYR A 110 0.80 7.05 -3.83
N LEU A 111 1.53 8.13 -4.13
CA LEU A 111 0.98 9.49 -4.20
C LEU A 111 0.97 9.95 -5.66
N ASP A 112 -0.07 10.67 -6.05
CA ASP A 112 -0.04 11.40 -7.31
C ASP A 112 0.52 12.82 -7.13
N ASP A 113 0.78 13.53 -8.23
CA ASP A 113 1.29 14.91 -8.24
C ASP A 113 0.43 15.93 -7.45
N LYS A 114 -0.79 15.55 -7.03
CA LYS A 114 -1.71 16.38 -6.25
C LYS A 114 -1.77 15.97 -4.77
N GLY A 115 -0.96 15.00 -4.35
CA GLY A 115 -0.97 14.43 -3.01
C GLY A 115 -2.16 13.52 -2.74
N ASN A 116 -2.80 12.98 -3.78
CA ASN A 116 -3.85 11.98 -3.62
C ASN A 116 -3.22 10.59 -3.47
N MET A 117 -3.58 9.89 -2.40
CA MET A 117 -3.09 8.57 -2.13
C MET A 117 -3.86 7.50 -2.90
N THR A 118 -3.12 6.47 -3.31
CA THR A 118 -3.66 5.19 -3.76
C THR A 118 -2.97 4.05 -3.01
N LEU A 119 -3.74 3.17 -2.39
CA LEU A 119 -3.26 1.87 -1.92
C LEU A 119 -3.45 0.84 -3.02
N VAL A 120 -2.38 0.15 -3.38
CA VAL A 120 -2.40 -0.87 -4.44
C VAL A 120 -2.13 -2.24 -3.84
N PHE A 121 -2.99 -3.18 -4.20
CA PHE A 121 -2.78 -4.61 -4.01
C PHE A 121 -2.71 -5.25 -5.39
N ALA A 122 -1.63 -5.97 -5.66
CA ALA A 122 -1.43 -6.65 -6.92
C ALA A 122 -1.07 -8.11 -6.69
N ALA A 123 -1.43 -8.98 -7.63
CA ALA A 123 -1.11 -10.38 -7.61
C ALA A 123 -0.78 -10.85 -9.02
N SER A 124 0.19 -11.75 -9.14
CA SER A 124 0.30 -12.60 -10.33
C SER A 124 -0.86 -13.60 -10.33
N VAL A 125 -1.48 -13.83 -11.48
CA VAL A 125 -2.62 -14.74 -11.61
C VAL A 125 -2.38 -15.77 -12.71
N LYS A 126 -2.76 -17.01 -12.45
CA LYS A 126 -2.68 -18.13 -13.40
C LYS A 126 -3.95 -18.29 -14.24
N ASP A 127 -5.06 -17.73 -13.76
CA ASP A 127 -6.36 -17.73 -14.43
C ASP A 127 -6.96 -16.32 -14.37
N GLU A 128 -6.80 -15.56 -15.46
CA GLU A 128 -7.33 -14.20 -15.55
C GLU A 128 -8.87 -14.15 -15.55
N ASP A 129 -9.52 -15.11 -16.20
CA ASP A 129 -10.97 -15.11 -16.32
C ASP A 129 -11.62 -15.50 -15.00
N GLY A 130 -11.06 -16.50 -14.31
CA GLY A 130 -11.44 -16.86 -12.94
C GLY A 130 -11.22 -15.71 -11.95
N ALA A 131 -10.05 -15.06 -11.98
CA ALA A 131 -9.76 -13.91 -11.13
C ALA A 131 -10.72 -12.73 -11.40
N ARG A 132 -11.00 -12.42 -12.67
CA ARG A 132 -11.95 -11.37 -13.06
C ARG A 132 -13.37 -11.73 -12.62
N ALA A 133 -13.81 -12.97 -12.79
CA ALA A 133 -15.11 -13.42 -12.34
C ALA A 133 -15.26 -13.32 -10.82
N ALA A 134 -14.23 -13.72 -10.07
CA ALA A 134 -14.19 -13.64 -8.61
C ALA A 134 -14.29 -12.19 -8.10
N VAL A 135 -13.53 -11.26 -8.69
CA VAL A 135 -13.64 -9.82 -8.39
C VAL A 135 -15.05 -9.30 -8.69
N ARG A 136 -15.61 -9.64 -9.85
CA ARG A 136 -16.97 -9.23 -10.22
C ARG A 136 -18.02 -9.78 -9.29
N GLN A 137 -17.82 -10.98 -8.75
CA GLN A 137 -18.71 -11.55 -7.75
C GLN A 137 -18.68 -10.72 -6.46
N ILE A 138 -17.48 -10.38 -5.96
CA ILE A 138 -17.31 -9.52 -4.76
C ILE A 138 -18.01 -8.18 -4.97
N PHE A 139 -17.72 -7.47 -6.07
CA PHE A 139 -18.29 -6.15 -6.32
C PHE A 139 -19.79 -6.17 -6.59
N THR A 140 -20.31 -7.21 -7.26
CA THR A 140 -21.76 -7.37 -7.46
C THR A 140 -22.48 -7.63 -6.14
N ALA A 141 -21.91 -8.47 -5.27
CA ALA A 141 -22.49 -8.76 -3.96
C ALA A 141 -22.47 -7.51 -3.05
N ALA A 142 -21.34 -6.79 -3.03
CA ALA A 142 -21.23 -5.52 -2.29
C ALA A 142 -22.21 -4.46 -2.81
N ASP A 143 -22.31 -4.27 -4.12
CA ASP A 143 -23.23 -3.30 -4.74
C ASP A 143 -24.69 -3.57 -4.37
N LYS A 144 -25.10 -4.84 -4.41
CA LYS A 144 -26.44 -5.26 -3.97
C LYS A 144 -26.65 -5.06 -2.47
N ALA A 145 -25.71 -5.48 -1.63
CA ALA A 145 -25.80 -5.31 -0.19
C ALA A 145 -25.96 -3.84 0.20
N PHE A 146 -25.15 -2.95 -0.37
CA PHE A 146 -25.26 -1.52 -0.09
C PHE A 146 -26.54 -0.92 -0.68
N THR A 147 -27.00 -1.37 -1.85
CA THR A 147 -28.27 -0.90 -2.43
C THR A 147 -29.46 -1.30 -1.56
N ASP A 148 -29.50 -2.54 -1.08
CA ASP A 148 -30.57 -3.01 -0.20
C ASP A 148 -30.52 -2.29 1.16
N HIS A 149 -29.33 -2.06 1.70
CA HIS A 149 -29.18 -1.26 2.92
C HIS A 149 -29.67 0.18 2.72
N ILE A 150 -29.36 0.82 1.57
CA ILE A 150 -29.88 2.16 1.24
C ILE A 150 -31.41 2.15 1.24
N ALA A 151 -32.03 1.11 0.68
CA ALA A 151 -33.49 0.97 0.65
C ALA A 151 -34.10 0.83 2.06
N LEU A 152 -33.36 0.28 3.03
CA LEU A 152 -33.79 0.16 4.43
C LEU A 152 -33.60 1.45 5.25
N THR A 153 -32.58 2.26 4.96
CA THR A 153 -32.21 3.45 5.77
C THR A 153 -33.14 4.66 5.63
N GLY A 154 -34.22 4.55 4.84
CA GLY A 154 -35.17 5.64 4.62
C GLY A 154 -34.59 6.81 3.81
N THR A 155 -35.36 7.87 3.63
CA THR A 155 -35.01 9.01 2.75
C THR A 155 -34.29 10.16 3.46
N SER A 156 -33.74 9.93 4.67
CA SER A 156 -33.04 10.98 5.40
C SER A 156 -31.81 11.46 4.60
N PRO A 157 -31.73 12.74 4.23
CA PRO A 157 -30.61 13.27 3.44
C PRO A 157 -29.25 13.13 4.13
N ASP A 158 -29.23 13.00 5.45
CA ASP A 158 -28.01 12.96 6.27
C ASP A 158 -27.37 11.56 6.25
N HIS A 159 -28.18 10.50 6.15
CA HIS A 159 -27.73 9.10 6.09
C HIS A 159 -27.69 8.56 4.65
N THR A 160 -28.09 9.36 3.66
CA THR A 160 -28.10 8.94 2.26
C THR A 160 -26.66 8.77 1.76
N TYR A 161 -26.37 7.59 1.22
CA TYR A 161 -25.16 7.32 0.46
C TYR A 161 -25.50 6.64 -0.86
N LYS A 162 -24.52 6.57 -1.76
CA LYS A 162 -24.63 5.97 -3.09
C LYS A 162 -23.54 4.93 -3.24
N VAL A 163 -23.93 3.79 -3.77
CA VAL A 163 -23.02 2.77 -4.27
C VAL A 163 -23.17 2.69 -5.78
N SER A 164 -22.07 2.39 -6.48
CA SER A 164 -22.14 2.00 -7.87
C SER A 164 -21.03 1.04 -8.23
N PHE A 165 -21.39 -0.03 -8.92
CA PHE A 165 -20.47 -0.93 -9.58
C PHE A 165 -20.55 -0.82 -11.10
N LYS A 166 -19.43 -0.48 -11.75
CA LYS A 166 -19.31 -0.40 -13.21
C LYS A 166 -18.32 -1.45 -13.71
N LYS A 167 -18.85 -2.46 -14.40
CA LYS A 167 -18.03 -3.37 -15.21
C LYS A 167 -17.37 -2.58 -16.33
N ASP A 168 -16.10 -2.85 -16.59
CA ASP A 168 -15.33 -2.13 -17.62
C ASP A 168 -15.33 -0.59 -17.45
N GLY A 169 -15.55 -0.10 -16.21
CA GLY A 169 -15.70 1.31 -15.86
C GLY A 169 -14.40 2.11 -15.79
N VAL A 170 -13.24 1.44 -15.77
CA VAL A 170 -11.91 2.06 -15.73
C VAL A 170 -11.03 1.51 -16.87
N LYS A 171 -9.99 2.26 -17.24
CA LYS A 171 -9.00 1.82 -18.24
C LYS A 171 -7.58 1.94 -17.69
N ALA A 172 -6.79 0.89 -17.91
CA ALA A 172 -5.34 0.91 -17.81
C ALA A 172 -4.77 0.67 -19.20
N GLY A 173 -4.52 1.75 -19.94
CA GLY A 173 -4.08 1.68 -21.33
C GLY A 173 -5.18 1.08 -22.22
N LYS A 174 -4.88 -0.03 -22.90
CA LYS A 174 -5.86 -0.78 -23.70
C LYS A 174 -6.75 -1.72 -22.88
N PHE A 175 -6.36 -2.02 -21.64
CA PHE A 175 -7.07 -2.97 -20.78
C PHE A 175 -8.22 -2.27 -20.07
N LYS A 176 -9.37 -2.93 -20.03
CA LYS A 176 -10.53 -2.48 -19.28
C LYS A 176 -10.50 -3.10 -17.89
N GLY A 177 -10.95 -2.34 -16.91
CA GLY A 177 -11.09 -2.76 -15.54
C GLY A 177 -12.45 -2.38 -14.98
N ASP A 178 -12.73 -2.93 -13.82
CA ASP A 178 -13.96 -2.73 -13.09
C ASP A 178 -13.77 -1.60 -12.06
N LEU A 179 -14.82 -0.82 -11.79
CA LEU A 179 -14.81 0.28 -10.83
C LEU A 179 -15.96 0.13 -9.84
N PHE A 180 -15.62 0.08 -8.56
CA PHE A 180 -16.56 0.16 -7.46
C PHE A 180 -16.43 1.53 -6.77
N THR A 181 -17.55 2.16 -6.48
CA THR A 181 -17.60 3.46 -5.81
C THR A 181 -18.63 3.43 -4.71
N LEU A 182 -18.25 3.89 -3.51
CA LEU A 182 -19.13 4.07 -2.37
C LEU A 182 -18.94 5.50 -1.84
N THR A 183 -19.97 6.33 -1.89
CA THR A 183 -19.93 7.66 -1.26
C THR A 183 -20.13 7.53 0.24
N VAL A 184 -19.54 8.42 1.01
CA VAL A 184 -19.76 8.44 2.46
C VAL A 184 -21.00 9.29 2.81
N PRO A 185 -21.89 8.82 3.69
CA PRO A 185 -23.01 9.62 4.22
C PRO A 185 -22.57 10.97 4.77
N LYS A 186 -23.40 12.01 4.61
CA LYS A 186 -23.02 13.40 4.97
C LYS A 186 -22.68 13.56 6.45
N ASP A 187 -23.44 12.89 7.32
CA ASP A 187 -23.21 12.89 8.76
C ASP A 187 -21.87 12.26 9.18
N LYS A 188 -21.23 11.50 8.27
CA LYS A 188 -19.90 10.89 8.46
C LYS A 188 -18.79 11.58 7.66
N GLN A 189 -19.11 12.54 6.78
CA GLN A 189 -18.08 13.19 5.96
C GLN A 189 -17.11 14.02 6.79
N LYS A 190 -17.59 14.65 7.87
CA LYS A 190 -16.75 15.43 8.78
C LYS A 190 -15.66 14.57 9.43
N ASP A 191 -15.99 13.33 9.80
CA ASP A 191 -15.06 12.38 10.42
C ASP A 191 -13.94 11.93 9.46
N LEU A 192 -14.05 12.25 8.16
CA LEU A 192 -13.10 11.88 7.12
C LEU A 192 -12.39 13.08 6.47
N GLU A 193 -12.56 14.29 6.99
CA GLU A 193 -11.90 15.48 6.46
C GLU A 193 -10.37 15.34 6.51
N ASP A 194 -9.83 14.76 7.57
CA ASP A 194 -8.38 14.49 7.73
C ASP A 194 -7.88 13.36 6.83
N ALA A 195 -8.79 12.55 6.28
CA ALA A 195 -8.51 11.49 5.31
C ALA A 195 -8.79 11.93 3.87
N ALA A 196 -9.02 13.24 3.61
CA ALA A 196 -9.35 13.75 2.27
C ALA A 196 -8.28 13.43 1.21
N TRP A 197 -7.04 13.20 1.62
CA TRP A 197 -5.97 12.72 0.74
C TRP A 197 -6.19 11.29 0.22
N PHE A 198 -6.99 10.49 0.92
CA PHE A 198 -7.34 9.12 0.52
C PHE A 198 -8.76 9.03 -0.09
N VAL A 199 -9.74 9.72 0.50
CA VAL A 199 -11.16 9.63 0.07
C VAL A 199 -11.65 10.84 -0.73
N GLY A 200 -10.82 11.87 -0.89
CA GLY A 200 -11.17 13.13 -1.56
C GLY A 200 -11.97 14.09 -0.68
N LYS A 201 -12.05 15.36 -1.11
CA LYS A 201 -12.84 16.41 -0.42
C LYS A 201 -14.36 16.17 -0.40
N LYS A 202 -14.84 15.32 -1.31
CA LYS A 202 -16.18 14.75 -1.30
C LYS A 202 -15.98 13.27 -1.01
N PRO A 203 -15.97 12.85 0.27
CA PRO A 203 -15.48 11.53 0.65
C PRO A 203 -16.18 10.40 -0.10
N GLN A 204 -15.37 9.64 -0.83
CA GLN A 204 -15.79 8.46 -1.57
C GLN A 204 -14.68 7.41 -1.52
N LEU A 205 -15.07 6.16 -1.30
CA LEU A 205 -14.22 5.02 -1.49
C LEU A 205 -14.31 4.61 -2.97
N GLU A 206 -13.22 4.77 -3.71
CA GLU A 206 -13.08 4.27 -5.06
C GLU A 206 -12.13 3.07 -5.08
N VAL A 207 -12.58 1.97 -5.68
CA VAL A 207 -11.76 0.76 -5.88
C VAL A 207 -11.81 0.40 -7.36
N ALA A 208 -10.66 0.53 -8.02
CA ALA A 208 -10.48 0.15 -9.41
C ALA A 208 -9.73 -1.17 -9.48
N VAL A 209 -10.20 -2.11 -10.29
CA VAL A 209 -9.55 -3.42 -10.47
C VAL A 209 -9.34 -3.72 -11.95
N VAL A 210 -8.12 -4.07 -12.33
CA VAL A 210 -7.77 -4.55 -13.68
C VAL A 210 -7.19 -5.96 -13.56
N VAL A 211 -7.68 -6.88 -14.39
CA VAL A 211 -7.10 -8.22 -14.56
C VAL A 211 -6.64 -8.38 -16.01
N ALA A 212 -5.33 -8.38 -16.20
CA ALA A 212 -4.68 -8.42 -17.51
C ALA A 212 -3.20 -8.82 -17.43
N ASP A 213 -2.69 -9.48 -18.47
CA ASP A 213 -1.28 -9.82 -18.64
C ASP A 213 -0.71 -10.66 -17.49
N GLY A 214 -1.49 -11.64 -17.03
CA GLY A 214 -1.20 -12.52 -15.90
C GLY A 214 -1.18 -11.80 -14.55
N LYS A 215 -1.84 -10.64 -14.44
CA LYS A 215 -1.84 -9.80 -13.23
C LYS A 215 -3.24 -9.37 -12.85
N LEU A 216 -3.55 -9.40 -11.56
CA LEU A 216 -4.68 -8.71 -10.95
C LEU A 216 -4.13 -7.50 -10.19
N VAL A 217 -4.65 -6.32 -10.45
CA VAL A 217 -4.25 -5.07 -9.78
C VAL A 217 -5.49 -4.36 -9.27
N MET A 218 -5.58 -4.21 -7.95
CA MET A 218 -6.59 -3.44 -7.24
C MET A 218 -5.95 -2.15 -6.73
N ALA A 219 -6.53 -1.01 -7.10
CA ALA A 219 -6.12 0.31 -6.65
C ALA A 219 -7.27 0.98 -5.90
N MET A 220 -7.01 1.43 -4.68
CA MET A 220 -7.99 1.99 -3.77
C MET A 220 -7.60 3.42 -3.35
N GLY A 221 -8.55 4.33 -3.36
CA GLY A 221 -8.35 5.73 -2.96
C GLY A 221 -8.46 6.71 -4.13
N VAL A 222 -8.50 7.99 -3.82
CA VAL A 222 -8.78 9.08 -4.76
C VAL A 222 -7.73 9.24 -5.85
N GLY A 223 -6.50 8.75 -5.63
CA GLY A 223 -5.45 8.71 -6.65
C GLY A 223 -5.58 7.58 -7.67
N GLN A 224 -6.51 6.62 -7.50
CA GLN A 224 -6.56 5.36 -8.28
C GLN A 224 -6.57 5.60 -9.79
N LYS A 225 -7.20 6.68 -10.25
CA LYS A 225 -7.28 7.00 -11.68
C LYS A 225 -5.93 7.39 -12.26
N SER A 226 -5.13 8.15 -11.50
CA SER A 226 -3.76 8.51 -11.88
C SER A 226 -2.90 7.25 -11.94
N PHE A 227 -2.99 6.41 -10.89
CA PHE A 227 -2.32 5.12 -10.84
C PHE A 227 -2.68 4.22 -12.04
N MET A 228 -3.97 4.03 -12.34
CA MET A 228 -4.41 3.20 -13.47
C MET A 228 -3.91 3.72 -14.82
N SER A 229 -3.79 5.05 -14.98
CA SER A 229 -3.18 5.66 -16.16
C SER A 229 -1.69 5.32 -16.27
N ALA A 230 -0.94 5.43 -15.17
CA ALA A 230 0.48 5.07 -15.12
C ALA A 230 0.70 3.58 -15.37
N LEU A 231 -0.09 2.71 -14.72
CA LEU A 231 -0.09 1.26 -14.91
C LEU A 231 -0.36 0.90 -16.38
N GLY A 232 -1.32 1.58 -17.00
CA GLY A 232 -1.67 1.38 -18.42
C GLY A 232 -0.54 1.66 -19.40
N LYS A 233 0.45 2.49 -19.02
CA LYS A 233 1.64 2.73 -19.84
C LYS A 233 2.62 1.56 -19.77
N ARG A 234 2.47 0.64 -18.81
CA ARG A 234 3.41 -0.45 -18.49
C ARG A 234 2.86 -1.85 -18.76
N LEU A 235 1.58 -2.09 -18.49
CA LEU A 235 0.97 -3.41 -18.72
C LEU A 235 1.16 -3.89 -20.16
N GLY A 236 1.55 -5.16 -20.32
CA GLY A 236 1.83 -5.77 -21.62
C GLY A 236 3.07 -5.23 -22.33
N LYS A 237 3.97 -4.51 -21.63
CA LYS A 237 5.26 -4.06 -22.16
C LYS A 237 6.41 -4.64 -21.34
N ALA A 238 7.45 -5.09 -22.02
CA ALA A 238 8.73 -5.36 -21.39
C ALA A 238 9.42 -4.02 -21.08
N GLY A 239 9.80 -3.79 -19.83
CA GLY A 239 10.50 -2.58 -19.44
C GLY A 239 11.05 -2.68 -18.02
N ASP A 240 12.20 -2.04 -17.79
CA ASP A 240 12.92 -2.16 -16.54
C ASP A 240 12.59 -1.06 -15.53
N GLY A 241 11.94 0.03 -15.93
CA GLY A 241 11.68 1.20 -15.06
C GLY A 241 10.51 1.05 -14.08
N GLY A 242 10.27 -0.14 -13.52
CA GLY A 242 9.18 -0.41 -12.57
C GLY A 242 9.67 -0.34 -11.13
N LEU A 243 8.95 -0.92 -10.18
CA LEU A 243 9.40 -1.00 -8.78
C LEU A 243 10.71 -1.79 -8.59
N GLU A 244 11.10 -2.61 -9.57
CA GLU A 244 12.42 -3.26 -9.55
C GLU A 244 13.59 -2.30 -9.85
N ALA A 245 13.33 -1.14 -10.48
CA ALA A 245 14.36 -0.20 -10.88
C ALA A 245 15.02 0.54 -9.71
N GLY A 246 14.26 0.77 -8.62
CA GLY A 246 14.76 1.47 -7.44
C GLY A 246 15.87 0.71 -6.69
N GLY A 247 16.01 -0.59 -6.96
CA GLY A 247 17.09 -1.43 -6.45
C GLY A 247 16.89 -1.94 -5.02
N GLY A 248 15.93 -1.41 -4.26
CA GLY A 248 15.63 -1.84 -2.89
C GLY A 248 15.15 -3.28 -2.82
N LEU A 249 14.29 -3.71 -3.77
CA LEU A 249 13.88 -5.12 -3.85
C LEU A 249 15.05 -6.06 -4.18
N ALA A 250 16.00 -5.62 -5.01
CA ALA A 250 17.21 -6.37 -5.29
C ALA A 250 18.12 -6.47 -4.05
N LEU A 251 18.26 -5.38 -3.31
CA LEU A 251 18.98 -5.36 -2.03
C LEU A 251 18.30 -6.28 -1.01
N ALA A 252 16.97 -6.23 -0.86
CA ALA A 252 16.21 -7.11 0.04
C ALA A 252 16.49 -8.60 -0.22
N ARG A 253 16.49 -9.01 -1.50
CA ARG A 253 16.83 -10.38 -1.89
C ARG A 253 18.28 -10.72 -1.54
N LYS A 254 19.23 -9.80 -1.74
CA LYS A 254 20.63 -10.04 -1.38
C LYS A 254 20.83 -10.25 0.13
N LEU A 255 20.15 -9.48 0.97
CA LEU A 255 20.33 -9.47 2.43
C LEU A 255 20.10 -10.83 3.11
N SER A 256 19.13 -11.62 2.64
CA SER A 256 18.72 -12.89 3.28
C SER A 256 18.93 -14.10 2.38
N ASN A 257 19.70 -13.94 1.29
CA ASN A 257 19.86 -14.94 0.23
C ASN A 257 18.49 -15.39 -0.29
N GLY A 258 17.71 -14.40 -0.74
CA GLY A 258 16.30 -14.42 -1.08
C GLY A 258 15.37 -14.15 0.10
N CYS A 259 14.23 -13.55 -0.17
CA CYS A 259 13.28 -13.09 0.84
C CYS A 259 11.86 -13.61 0.59
N GLN A 260 11.12 -13.88 1.67
CA GLN A 260 9.68 -14.12 1.63
C GLN A 260 8.90 -12.85 1.94
N TYR A 261 9.51 -11.93 2.67
CA TYR A 261 9.01 -10.58 2.83
C TYR A 261 10.09 -9.67 2.30
N CYS A 262 9.95 -9.25 1.04
CA CYS A 262 10.86 -8.33 0.39
C CYS A 262 10.24 -6.94 0.46
N VAL A 263 10.83 -6.05 1.26
CA VAL A 263 10.31 -4.69 1.44
C VAL A 263 11.34 -3.69 0.95
N ALA A 264 10.89 -2.71 0.18
CA ALA A 264 11.68 -1.53 -0.15
C ALA A 264 10.88 -0.27 0.19
N ILE A 265 11.55 0.75 0.72
CA ILE A 265 10.94 2.02 1.14
C ILE A 265 11.75 3.14 0.52
N ASP A 266 11.10 4.00 -0.24
CA ASP A 266 11.71 5.23 -0.74
C ASP A 266 11.56 6.33 0.33
N PRO A 267 12.67 6.86 0.87
CA PRO A 267 12.63 7.85 1.93
C PRO A 267 12.09 9.21 1.47
N ILE A 268 12.22 9.58 0.20
CA ILE A 268 11.67 10.82 -0.35
C ILE A 268 10.15 10.70 -0.48
N GLU A 269 9.67 9.60 -1.05
CA GLU A 269 8.22 9.35 -1.15
C GLU A 269 7.58 9.21 0.24
N ALA A 270 8.27 8.59 1.20
CA ALA A 270 7.82 8.54 2.59
C ALA A 270 7.77 9.92 3.25
N ALA A 271 8.72 10.80 2.96
CA ALA A 271 8.70 12.18 3.43
C ALA A 271 7.56 13.00 2.78
N GLU A 272 7.32 12.81 1.48
CA GLU A 272 6.15 13.38 0.78
C GLU A 272 4.85 12.96 1.45
N PHE A 273 4.71 11.67 1.74
CA PHE A 273 3.56 11.15 2.47
C PHE A 273 3.40 11.79 3.85
N ALA A 274 4.47 11.87 4.64
CA ALA A 274 4.42 12.48 5.97
C ALA A 274 4.01 13.96 5.91
N PHE A 275 4.58 14.73 4.99
CA PHE A 275 4.22 16.14 4.79
C PHE A 275 2.80 16.31 4.28
N MET A 276 2.33 15.42 3.41
CA MET A 276 0.95 15.41 2.93
C MET A 276 -0.03 15.16 4.09
N VAL A 277 0.24 14.21 4.99
CA VAL A 277 -0.62 13.92 6.15
C VAL A 277 -0.73 15.16 7.04
N VAL A 278 0.41 15.77 7.41
CA VAL A 278 0.43 16.99 8.25
C VAL A 278 -0.24 18.17 7.54
N ALA A 279 -0.07 18.32 6.22
CA ALA A 279 -0.68 19.38 5.44
C ALA A 279 -2.22 19.34 5.42
N ASN A 280 -2.82 18.17 5.66
CA ASN A 280 -4.25 17.93 5.59
C ASN A 280 -4.92 17.70 6.96
N ASN A 281 -4.15 17.48 8.02
CA ASN A 281 -4.65 17.29 9.38
C ASN A 281 -5.25 18.60 9.95
N GLN A 282 -6.58 18.68 10.08
CA GLN A 282 -7.26 19.89 10.58
C GLN A 282 -6.96 20.21 12.05
N ASP A 283 -6.50 19.23 12.83
CA ASP A 283 -6.11 19.44 14.23
C ASP A 283 -4.76 20.17 14.35
N ASP A 284 -3.93 20.16 13.30
CA ASP A 284 -2.68 20.93 13.27
C ASP A 284 -2.97 22.43 13.00
N PRO A 285 -2.27 23.36 13.70
CA PRO A 285 -2.39 24.80 13.46
C PRO A 285 -2.20 25.19 11.99
N GLU A 286 -2.85 26.27 11.55
CA GLU A 286 -2.80 26.70 10.14
C GLU A 286 -1.37 26.93 9.64
N GLU A 287 -0.50 27.49 10.48
CA GLU A 287 0.91 27.72 10.19
C GLU A 287 1.68 26.41 9.96
N VAL A 288 1.37 25.37 10.74
CA VAL A 288 1.97 24.03 10.63
C VAL A 288 1.56 23.40 9.30
N ARG A 289 0.26 23.45 8.98
CA ARG A 289 -0.25 22.96 7.69
C ARG A 289 0.35 23.70 6.50
N LYS A 290 0.56 25.01 6.60
CA LYS A 290 1.24 25.82 5.56
C LYS A 290 2.71 25.43 5.40
N ALA A 291 3.44 25.23 6.50
CA ALA A 291 4.83 24.77 6.46
C ALA A 291 4.92 23.39 5.79
N ALA A 292 4.04 22.45 6.16
CA ALA A 292 3.99 21.11 5.56
C ALA A 292 3.68 21.15 4.05
N LYS A 293 2.74 21.99 3.60
CA LYS A 293 2.48 22.20 2.15
C LYS A 293 3.71 22.74 1.41
N ALA A 294 4.45 23.65 2.03
CA ALA A 294 5.67 24.20 1.44
C ALA A 294 6.79 23.15 1.40
N ALA A 295 6.90 22.29 2.40
CA ALA A 295 7.83 21.17 2.44
C ALA A 295 7.52 20.12 1.36
N LEU A 296 6.25 19.72 1.24
CA LEU A 296 5.76 18.81 0.20
C LEU A 296 6.14 19.30 -1.21
N ALA A 297 5.99 20.59 -1.50
CA ALA A 297 6.33 21.16 -2.81
C ALA A 297 7.84 21.20 -3.12
N LYS A 298 8.71 20.91 -2.14
CA LYS A 298 10.16 20.98 -2.24
C LYS A 298 10.85 19.62 -2.16
N VAL A 299 10.33 18.69 -1.38
CA VAL A 299 11.04 17.45 -1.03
C VAL A 299 11.36 16.56 -2.25
N GLY A 300 10.42 16.36 -3.18
CA GLY A 300 10.68 15.62 -4.43
C GLY A 300 11.71 16.28 -5.36
N LYS A 301 12.06 17.55 -5.13
CA LYS A 301 13.08 18.27 -5.91
C LYS A 301 14.50 18.12 -5.35
N LEU A 302 14.66 17.43 -4.22
CA LEU A 302 15.98 17.22 -3.62
C LEU A 302 16.83 16.23 -4.42
N GLY A 303 16.19 15.38 -5.24
CA GLY A 303 16.87 14.39 -6.07
C GLY A 303 17.75 13.45 -5.25
N ILE A 304 17.22 12.98 -4.12
CA ILE A 304 17.84 11.95 -3.29
C ILE A 304 17.28 10.63 -3.79
N ASP A 305 18.12 9.81 -4.40
CA ASP A 305 17.71 8.56 -5.01
C ASP A 305 18.16 7.36 -4.16
N GLY A 306 17.28 6.39 -4.04
CA GLY A 306 17.58 5.08 -3.45
C GLY A 306 16.53 4.62 -2.47
N GLU A 307 16.47 3.30 -2.25
CA GLU A 307 15.46 2.68 -1.41
C GLU A 307 16.13 1.94 -0.25
N VAL A 308 15.58 2.09 0.95
CA VAL A 308 15.93 1.26 2.11
C VAL A 308 15.25 -0.09 1.95
N ALA A 309 15.98 -1.17 2.19
CA ALA A 309 15.51 -2.54 2.04
C ALA A 309 15.33 -3.23 3.40
N LEU A 310 14.22 -3.95 3.55
CA LEU A 310 14.04 -4.92 4.63
C LEU A 310 13.74 -6.28 4.01
N ALA A 311 14.24 -7.32 4.66
CA ALA A 311 14.06 -8.68 4.19
C ALA A 311 13.74 -9.61 5.35
N ALA A 312 12.73 -10.46 5.20
CA ALA A 312 12.58 -11.59 6.10
C ALA A 312 12.48 -12.90 5.32
N ARG A 313 13.10 -13.94 5.87
CA ARG A 313 13.08 -15.31 5.37
C ARG A 313 12.99 -16.26 6.55
N PHE A 314 12.02 -17.16 6.51
CA PHE A 314 11.79 -18.23 7.46
C PHE A 314 11.77 -19.55 6.70
N GLY A 315 12.46 -20.56 7.25
CA GLY A 315 12.49 -21.91 6.74
C GLY A 315 12.64 -22.88 7.90
N THR A 316 12.66 -24.18 7.59
CA THR A 316 12.75 -25.23 8.60
C THR A 316 13.95 -25.03 9.51
N GLY A 317 13.69 -24.72 10.79
CA GLY A 317 14.73 -24.54 11.80
C GLY A 317 15.61 -23.29 11.65
N GLN A 318 15.34 -22.37 10.70
CA GLN A 318 16.13 -21.16 10.49
C GLN A 318 15.27 -19.96 10.09
N GLY A 319 15.56 -18.79 10.67
CA GLY A 319 15.00 -17.50 10.30
C GLY A 319 16.10 -16.48 10.07
N ALA A 320 15.83 -15.53 9.18
CA ALA A 320 16.71 -14.43 8.85
C ALA A 320 15.90 -13.14 8.69
N PHE A 321 16.37 -12.07 9.31
CA PHE A 321 15.88 -10.72 9.12
C PHE A 321 17.04 -9.82 8.69
N GLY A 322 16.87 -9.13 7.58
CA GLY A 322 17.86 -8.25 6.99
C GLY A 322 17.36 -6.81 6.90
N PHE A 323 18.27 -5.87 7.10
CA PHE A 323 18.11 -4.45 6.82
C PHE A 323 19.25 -4.03 5.88
N GLY A 324 18.95 -3.17 4.91
CA GLY A 324 19.96 -2.63 4.00
C GLY A 324 19.66 -1.19 3.62
N MET A 325 20.71 -0.38 3.54
CA MET A 325 20.65 0.96 2.97
C MET A 325 21.72 1.10 1.89
N PRO A 326 21.35 1.47 0.65
CA PRO A 326 22.32 1.63 -0.43
C PRO A 326 23.29 2.77 -0.12
N LYS A 327 24.53 2.63 -0.59
CA LYS A 327 25.57 3.67 -0.40
C LYS A 327 25.17 5.05 -0.91
N GLY A 328 24.33 5.10 -1.96
CA GLY A 328 23.81 6.36 -2.52
C GLY A 328 23.04 7.18 -1.48
N LEU A 329 22.26 6.51 -0.62
CA LEU A 329 21.56 7.15 0.49
C LEU A 329 22.52 7.52 1.63
N LEU A 330 23.43 6.62 2.01
CA LEU A 330 24.38 6.82 3.13
C LEU A 330 25.32 8.00 2.90
N PHE A 331 25.76 8.19 1.65
CA PHE A 331 26.70 9.23 1.25
C PHE A 331 26.03 10.27 0.34
N THR A 332 24.73 10.50 0.55
CA THR A 332 24.01 11.60 -0.09
C THR A 332 24.73 12.93 0.17
N ASP A 333 24.72 13.82 -0.82
CA ASP A 333 25.25 15.17 -0.68
C ASP A 333 24.73 15.83 0.62
N SER A 334 25.66 16.32 1.44
CA SER A 334 25.36 16.93 2.72
C SER A 334 24.39 18.11 2.60
N ASP A 335 24.39 18.84 1.47
CA ASP A 335 23.50 19.97 1.27
C ASP A 335 22.06 19.52 0.99
N LYS A 336 21.88 18.37 0.32
CA LYS A 336 20.57 17.74 0.14
C LYS A 336 20.01 17.23 1.47
N VAL A 337 20.86 16.60 2.29
CA VAL A 337 20.48 16.13 3.63
C VAL A 337 20.11 17.31 4.54
N LYS A 338 20.90 18.38 4.54
CA LYS A 338 20.57 19.61 5.28
C LYS A 338 19.24 20.20 4.82
N ALA A 339 19.02 20.31 3.51
CA ALA A 339 17.77 20.82 2.96
C ALA A 339 16.57 19.96 3.42
N LEU A 340 16.68 18.64 3.39
CA LEU A 340 15.64 17.74 3.92
C LEU A 340 15.37 17.99 5.41
N VAL A 341 16.43 18.08 6.23
CA VAL A 341 16.32 18.36 7.67
C VAL A 341 15.67 19.72 7.91
N GLU A 342 16.00 20.74 7.12
CA GLU A 342 15.40 22.06 7.20
C GLU A 342 13.89 22.04 6.88
N LEU A 343 13.45 21.19 5.94
CA LEU A 343 12.02 21.01 5.67
C LEU A 343 11.30 20.48 6.91
N PHE A 344 11.82 19.45 7.57
CA PHE A 344 11.24 18.92 8.82
C PHE A 344 11.26 19.98 9.94
N LYS A 345 12.40 20.64 10.15
CA LYS A 345 12.52 21.72 11.15
C LYS A 345 11.52 22.84 10.92
N SER A 346 11.22 23.20 9.67
CA SER A 346 10.24 24.25 9.39
C SER A 346 8.83 23.94 9.91
N ILE A 347 8.48 22.65 9.98
CA ILE A 347 7.21 22.17 10.54
C ILE A 347 7.27 22.22 12.07
N ASP A 348 8.36 21.74 12.66
CA ASP A 348 8.54 21.76 14.12
C ASP A 348 8.58 23.19 14.67
N GLU A 349 9.30 24.11 14.02
CA GLU A 349 9.31 25.52 14.38
C GLU A 349 7.92 26.17 14.26
N ALA A 350 7.12 25.77 13.25
CA ALA A 350 5.74 26.25 13.13
C ALA A 350 4.88 25.75 14.30
N ARG A 351 5.09 24.50 14.74
CA ARG A 351 4.42 23.92 15.92
C ARG A 351 4.79 24.66 17.20
N GLU A 352 6.09 24.89 17.42
CA GLU A 352 6.58 25.63 18.59
C GLU A 352 6.04 27.07 18.62
N LYS A 353 6.03 27.76 17.47
CA LYS A 353 5.47 29.12 17.37
C LYS A 353 3.97 29.14 17.68
N ALA A 354 3.22 28.18 17.17
CA ALA A 354 1.78 28.08 17.44
C ALA A 354 1.51 27.78 18.93
N ALA A 355 2.28 26.88 19.55
CA ALA A 355 2.20 26.56 20.97
C ALA A 355 2.60 27.76 21.87
N GLY A 356 3.66 28.48 21.51
CA GLY A 356 4.09 29.68 22.22
C GLY A 356 3.12 30.86 22.11
N ALA A 357 2.42 30.98 20.97
CA ALA A 357 1.35 31.96 20.78
C ALA A 357 0.12 31.66 21.64
N THR A 358 -0.26 30.38 21.76
CA THR A 358 -1.36 29.96 22.66
C THR A 358 -0.99 30.15 24.14
N ALA A 359 0.25 29.86 24.55
CA ALA A 359 0.71 30.11 25.91
C ALA A 359 0.72 31.61 26.30
N LYS A 360 1.07 32.50 25.36
CA LYS A 360 1.01 33.96 25.56
C LYS A 360 -0.41 34.52 25.57
N ALA A 361 -1.36 33.88 24.90
CA ALA A 361 -2.77 34.30 24.87
C ALA A 361 -3.56 33.93 26.16
N VAL A 362 -3.02 33.04 27.00
CA VAL A 362 -3.67 32.55 28.24
C VAL A 362 -3.01 33.16 29.50
N SER A 363 -1.95 33.95 29.36
CA SER A 363 -1.35 34.71 30.47
C SER A 363 -1.99 36.10 30.55
N PRO A 364 -2.60 36.49 31.68
CA PRO A 364 -3.38 37.74 31.82
C PRO A 364 -2.56 39.03 31.73
#